data_AF-A0A096MD26-F1
#
_entry.id   AF-A0A096MD26-F1
#
_cell.length_a   1.000
_cell.length_b   1.000
_cell.length_c   1.000
_cell.angle_alpha   90.00
_cell.angle_beta   90.00
_cell.angle_gamma   90.00
#
_symmetry.space_group_name_H-M   'P 1'
#
loop_
_entity.id
_entity.type
_entity.pdbx_description
1 polymer ?
#
loop_
_entity_poly.entity_id
_entity_poly.type
_entity_poly.pdbx_seq_one_letter_code
_entity_poly.pdbx_strand_id
1 'polypeptide(L)'
;MFTEVPHDMTAQRGQDVEMACSFRGAGTPSYSLEIQWWYIRNHLEWTDQQPWTTNEDLIPHVSPEEETPKDATKISVVKVVGSNISHKLRLSRVKTSDEGTYECRVIDFSDEAGARHHRVRA
;
A
#
# COMPACT_ATOMS: atom_id res chain seq x y z
N MET A 1 1.79 -11.44 12.48
CA MET A 1 0.95 -10.41 13.14
C MET A 1 1.63 -9.06 13.02
N PHE A 2 0.87 -7.99 12.92
CA PHE A 2 1.43 -6.63 12.98
C PHE A 2 1.90 -6.33 14.40
N THR A 3 3.11 -5.80 14.51
CA THR A 3 3.68 -5.30 15.77
C THR A 3 3.67 -3.77 15.81
N GLU A 4 3.56 -3.14 14.65
CA GLU A 4 3.41 -1.70 14.48
C GLU A 4 2.51 -1.48 13.27
N VAL A 5 1.48 -0.66 13.44
CA VAL A 5 0.52 -0.30 12.40
C VAL A 5 0.61 1.19 12.15
N PRO A 6 0.34 1.66 10.94
CA PRO A 6 0.20 3.08 10.73
C PRO A 6 -1.06 3.60 11.43
N HIS A 7 -1.04 4.89 11.72
CA HIS A 7 -2.12 5.59 12.41
C HIS A 7 -2.54 6.78 11.56
N ASP A 8 -3.81 7.15 11.63
CA ASP A 8 -4.36 8.33 10.97
C ASP A 8 -3.59 9.58 11.43
N MET A 9 -3.20 10.42 10.48
CA MET A 9 -2.45 11.65 10.75
C MET A 9 -3.01 12.82 9.94
N THR A 10 -2.98 14.00 10.54
CA THR A 10 -3.25 15.26 9.84
C THR A 10 -1.96 16.06 9.70
N ALA A 11 -1.73 16.61 8.51
CA ALA A 11 -0.55 17.40 8.21
C ALA A 11 -0.91 18.61 7.36
N GLN A 12 -0.21 19.71 7.56
CA GLN A 12 -0.32 20.91 6.76
C GLN A 12 0.55 20.81 5.52
N ARG A 13 0.16 21.54 4.47
CA ARG A 13 0.92 21.62 3.22
C ARG A 13 2.39 21.97 3.49
N GLY A 14 3.30 21.20 2.89
CA GLY A 14 4.74 21.41 3.00
C GLY A 14 5.39 20.73 4.21
N GLN A 15 4.62 20.11 5.12
CA GLN A 15 5.17 19.28 6.18
C GLN A 15 5.65 17.91 5.64
N ASP A 16 6.49 17.24 6.43
CA ASP A 16 6.87 15.86 6.19
C ASP A 16 6.05 14.95 7.11
N VAL A 17 5.59 13.82 6.58
CA VAL A 17 4.84 12.79 7.33
C VAL A 17 5.60 11.48 7.25
N GLU A 18 5.66 10.76 8.35
CA GLU A 18 6.25 9.41 8.42
C GLU A 18 5.24 8.43 8.99
N MET A 19 5.06 7.32 8.29
CA MET A 19 4.24 6.20 8.73
C MET A 19 5.12 4.95 8.82
N ALA A 20 4.91 4.16 9.87
CA ALA A 20 5.67 2.93 10.10
C ALA A 20 4.73 1.72 10.09
N CYS A 21 5.23 0.61 9.57
CA CYS A 21 4.53 -0.66 9.57
C CYS A 21 5.54 -1.78 9.83
N SER A 22 5.26 -2.61 10.82
CA SER A 22 6.12 -3.72 11.22
C SER A 22 5.29 -4.99 11.42
N PHE A 23 5.82 -6.12 10.96
CA PHE A 23 5.14 -7.40 10.99
C PHE A 23 6.09 -8.53 11.41
N ARG A 24 5.55 -9.46 12.19
CA ARG A 24 6.21 -10.66 12.68
C ARG A 24 5.47 -11.92 12.22
N GLY A 25 6.13 -12.76 11.42
CA GLY A 25 5.63 -14.07 10.98
C GLY A 25 5.47 -15.05 12.16
N ALA A 26 4.59 -16.04 12.01
CA ALA A 26 4.08 -16.85 13.13
C ALA A 26 4.81 -18.19 13.40
N GLY A 27 5.98 -18.47 12.81
CA GLY A 27 6.74 -19.70 13.10
C GLY A 27 8.23 -19.72 12.73
N THR A 28 8.75 -20.84 12.23
CA THR A 28 10.19 -21.15 12.11
C THR A 28 10.97 -20.23 11.15
N PRO A 29 12.28 -19.98 11.39
CA PRO A 29 13.04 -18.87 10.77
C PRO A 29 13.40 -19.00 9.27
N SER A 30 12.65 -19.79 8.50
CA SER A 30 12.84 -20.00 7.05
C SER A 30 11.91 -19.15 6.17
N TYR A 31 11.27 -18.11 6.71
CA TYR A 31 10.27 -17.33 5.98
C TYR A 31 10.82 -16.34 4.99
N SER A 32 10.02 -16.08 3.96
CA SER A 32 10.15 -14.92 3.09
C SER A 32 8.95 -14.03 3.34
N LEU A 33 9.22 -12.79 3.72
CA LEU A 33 8.18 -11.77 3.93
C LEU A 33 8.36 -10.66 2.90
N GLU A 34 7.26 -10.17 2.36
CA GLU A 34 7.21 -8.96 1.53
C GLU A 34 6.28 -7.93 2.18
N ILE A 35 6.79 -6.74 2.48
CA ILE A 35 6.01 -5.60 2.94
C ILE A 35 5.91 -4.56 1.84
N GLN A 36 4.73 -3.98 1.68
CA GLN A 36 4.42 -3.04 0.63
C GLN A 36 3.63 -1.86 1.18
N TRP A 37 3.90 -0.68 0.66
CA TRP A 37 3.07 0.49 0.87
C TRP A 37 2.23 0.78 -0.37
N TRP A 38 0.96 1.08 -0.13
CA TRP A 38 -0.01 1.40 -1.15
C TRP A 38 -0.72 2.70 -0.80
N TYR A 39 -0.94 3.54 -1.81
CA TYR A 39 -1.80 4.72 -1.72
C TYR A 39 -3.13 4.39 -2.36
N ILE A 40 -4.22 4.49 -1.62
CA ILE A 40 -5.59 4.31 -2.11
C ILE A 40 -6.17 5.70 -2.28
N ARG A 41 -6.36 6.12 -3.53
CA ARG A 41 -6.91 7.45 -3.83
C ARG A 41 -8.36 7.53 -3.32
N ASN A 42 -8.68 8.58 -2.58
CA ASN A 42 -10.05 8.83 -2.17
C ASN A 42 -10.78 9.53 -3.32
N HIS A 43 -11.87 8.94 -3.84
CA HIS A 43 -12.55 9.38 -5.07
C HIS A 43 -13.30 10.73 -4.91
N LEU A 44 -13.18 11.45 -3.80
CA LEU A 44 -13.99 12.65 -3.56
C LEU A 44 -13.65 13.84 -4.47
N GLU A 45 -12.46 13.90 -5.08
CA GLU A 45 -12.00 15.01 -5.92
C GLU A 45 -11.79 14.67 -7.41
N TRP A 46 -12.16 13.48 -7.90
CA TRP A 46 -12.02 13.15 -9.34
C TRP A 46 -13.24 13.57 -10.20
N THR A 47 -14.33 14.00 -9.58
CA THR A 47 -15.54 14.39 -10.32
C THR A 47 -15.47 15.75 -11.05
N ASP A 48 -14.37 16.52 -10.95
CA ASP A 48 -14.31 17.89 -11.53
C ASP A 48 -13.21 18.14 -12.58
N GLN A 49 -12.39 17.14 -12.95
CA GLN A 49 -11.29 17.35 -13.90
C GLN A 49 -11.16 16.19 -14.92
N GLN A 50 -12.23 15.89 -15.65
CA GLN A 50 -12.16 15.21 -16.95
C GLN A 50 -12.76 16.10 -18.05
N PRO A 51 -12.04 17.10 -18.57
CA PRO A 51 -12.32 17.59 -19.91
C PRO A 51 -11.82 16.54 -20.91
N TRP A 52 -12.75 15.68 -21.34
CA TRP A 52 -12.83 15.05 -22.66
C TRP A 52 -11.61 15.28 -23.57
N THR A 53 -10.78 14.25 -23.74
CA THR A 53 -10.07 14.05 -25.01
C THR A 53 -10.46 12.70 -25.57
N THR A 54 -11.34 12.78 -26.56
CA THR A 54 -11.74 11.73 -27.48
C THR A 54 -10.53 11.14 -28.18
N ASN A 55 -10.19 9.90 -27.85
CA ASN A 55 -9.51 9.02 -28.79
C ASN A 55 -9.80 7.57 -28.39
N GLU A 56 -10.69 6.98 -29.18
CA GLU A 56 -10.94 5.54 -29.25
C GLU A 56 -9.63 4.75 -29.40
N ASP A 57 -9.73 3.49 -28.99
CA ASP A 57 -8.90 2.34 -29.35
C ASP A 57 -8.04 1.75 -28.21
N LEU A 58 -8.40 0.51 -27.89
CA LEU A 58 -7.62 -0.57 -27.26
C LEU A 58 -7.74 -0.80 -25.73
N ILE A 59 -8.83 -1.51 -25.40
CA ILE A 59 -8.90 -2.67 -24.48
C ILE A 59 -8.05 -2.61 -23.20
N PRO A 60 -8.65 -2.42 -22.00
CA PRO A 60 -7.97 -2.81 -20.78
C PRO A 60 -8.03 -4.35 -20.67
N HIS A 61 -6.89 -4.99 -20.91
CA HIS A 61 -6.66 -6.39 -20.57
C HIS A 61 -6.97 -6.60 -19.08
N VAL A 62 -8.15 -7.15 -18.79
CA VAL A 62 -8.52 -7.59 -17.45
C VAL A 62 -7.78 -8.89 -17.14
N SER A 63 -6.66 -8.79 -16.42
CA SER A 63 -6.11 -9.97 -15.74
C SER A 63 -6.96 -10.29 -14.52
N PRO A 64 -7.28 -11.56 -14.25
CA PRO A 64 -8.05 -11.95 -13.08
C PRO A 64 -7.18 -11.88 -11.81
N GLU A 65 -7.78 -11.36 -10.74
CA GLU A 65 -7.58 -11.82 -9.36
C GLU A 65 -6.28 -11.43 -8.62
N GLU A 66 -6.19 -10.14 -8.30
CA GLU A 66 -6.14 -9.70 -6.90
C GLU A 66 -6.90 -8.37 -6.89
N GLU A 67 -7.93 -8.22 -6.06
CA GLU A 67 -8.71 -6.97 -5.95
C GLU A 67 -7.83 -5.84 -5.40
N THR A 68 -6.93 -5.31 -6.24
CA THR A 68 -6.42 -3.97 -6.09
C THR A 68 -7.61 -3.06 -6.41
N PRO A 69 -8.03 -2.18 -5.49
CA PRO A 69 -8.92 -1.09 -5.85
C PRO A 69 -8.39 -0.45 -7.14
N LYS A 70 -9.25 -0.16 -8.12
CA LYS A 70 -8.84 0.48 -9.39
C LYS A 70 -8.03 1.78 -9.17
N ASP A 71 -8.06 2.30 -7.94
CA ASP A 71 -7.43 3.51 -7.43
C ASP A 71 -6.23 3.26 -6.48
N ALA A 72 -5.69 2.04 -6.38
CA ALA A 72 -4.55 1.73 -5.51
C ALA A 72 -3.21 1.79 -6.27
N THR A 73 -2.28 2.62 -5.78
CA THR A 73 -0.93 2.77 -6.34
C THR A 73 0.11 2.18 -5.39
N LYS A 74 0.93 1.25 -5.87
CA LYS A 74 2.06 0.69 -5.09
C LYS A 74 3.17 1.74 -5.00
N ILE A 75 3.50 2.15 -3.77
CA ILE A 75 4.51 3.18 -3.48
C ILE A 75 5.88 2.54 -3.27
N SER A 76 5.95 1.51 -2.43
CA SER A 76 7.22 0.86 -2.09
C SER A 76 7.02 -0.62 -1.78
N VAL A 77 8.09 -1.39 -1.94
CA VAL A 77 8.14 -2.82 -1.65
C VAL A 77 9.51 -3.20 -1.09
N VAL A 78 9.49 -4.02 -0.04
CA VAL A 78 10.69 -4.65 0.52
C VAL A 78 10.40 -6.13 0.72
N LYS A 79 11.34 -6.98 0.31
CA LYS A 79 11.31 -8.41 0.58
C LYS A 79 12.52 -8.80 1.42
N VAL A 80 12.32 -9.68 2.40
CA VAL A 80 13.39 -10.19 3.24
C VAL A 80 13.25 -11.70 3.44
N VAL A 81 14.38 -12.37 3.62
CA VAL A 81 14.41 -13.72 4.19
C VAL A 81 14.53 -13.58 5.69
N GLY A 82 13.46 -13.88 6.42
CA GLY A 82 13.37 -13.75 7.86
C GLY A 82 11.93 -13.70 8.37
N SER A 83 11.79 -13.78 9.69
CA SER A 83 10.49 -13.82 10.37
C SER A 83 9.98 -12.44 10.81
N ASN A 84 10.76 -11.37 10.62
CA ASN A 84 10.40 -10.01 11.01
C ASN A 84 10.69 -9.06 9.86
N ILE A 85 9.80 -8.12 9.62
CA ILE A 85 9.97 -7.10 8.60
C ILE A 85 9.37 -5.77 9.08
N SER A 86 10.04 -4.67 8.77
CA SER A 86 9.60 -3.32 9.10
C SER A 86 9.86 -2.38 7.93
N HIS A 87 8.92 -1.50 7.62
CA HIS A 87 9.06 -0.51 6.55
C HIS A 87 8.42 0.81 6.96
N LYS A 88 9.13 1.90 6.69
CA LYS A 88 8.67 3.26 6.92
C LYS A 88 8.40 3.97 5.60
N LEU A 89 7.20 4.52 5.46
CA LEU A 89 6.84 5.40 4.36
C LEU A 89 7.05 6.85 4.82
N ARG A 90 7.85 7.60 4.07
CA ARG A 90 8.08 9.03 4.32
C ARG A 90 7.55 9.85 3.15
N LEU A 91 6.55 10.66 3.42
CA LEU A 91 6.04 11.66 2.48
C LEU A 91 6.71 12.99 2.82
N SER A 92 7.34 13.62 1.82
CA SER A 92 8.05 14.89 2.03
C SER A 92 7.32 16.02 1.33
N ARG A 93 7.20 17.17 2.01
CA ARG A 93 6.48 18.36 1.50
C ARG A 93 5.07 18.01 0.99
N VAL A 94 4.24 17.46 1.87
CA VAL A 94 2.89 16.97 1.53
C VAL A 94 2.02 18.07 0.90
N LYS A 95 1.13 17.65 -0.01
CA LYS A 95 0.15 18.50 -0.70
C LYS A 95 -1.26 17.99 -0.39
N THR A 96 -2.27 18.79 -0.73
CA THR A 96 -3.68 18.37 -0.62
C THR A 96 -3.98 17.12 -1.42
N SER A 97 -3.31 16.92 -2.57
CA SER A 97 -3.44 15.71 -3.40
C SER A 97 -2.88 14.44 -2.75
N ASP A 98 -2.06 14.58 -1.70
CA ASP A 98 -1.52 13.45 -0.93
C ASP A 98 -2.51 13.02 0.17
N GLU A 99 -3.63 13.74 0.34
CA GLU A 99 -4.70 13.32 1.22
C GLU A 99 -5.38 12.07 0.67
N GLY A 100 -5.33 10.99 1.45
CA GLY A 100 -5.96 9.73 1.10
C GLY A 100 -5.58 8.63 2.09
N THR A 101 -5.95 7.40 1.76
CA THR A 101 -5.71 6.26 2.63
C THR A 101 -4.40 5.58 2.26
N TYR A 102 -3.52 5.38 3.24
CA TYR A 102 -2.26 4.67 3.05
C TYR A 102 -2.38 3.27 3.66
N GLU A 103 -2.14 2.25 2.85
CA GLU A 103 -2.28 0.84 3.24
C GLU A 103 -0.91 0.15 3.25
N CYS A 104 -0.58 -0.45 4.39
CA CYS A 104 0.52 -1.38 4.49
C CYS A 104 0.01 -2.80 4.23
N ARG A 105 0.59 -3.47 3.24
CA ARG A 105 0.32 -4.88 2.91
C ARG A 105 1.54 -5.72 3.22
N VAL A 106 1.33 -6.89 3.83
CA VAL A 106 2.38 -7.89 4.05
C VAL A 106 1.94 -9.20 3.42
N ILE A 107 2.82 -9.79 2.61
CA ILE A 107 2.67 -11.12 2.05
C ILE A 107 3.64 -12.04 2.79
N ASP A 108 3.08 -13.07 3.40
CA ASP A 108 3.83 -14.12 4.08
C ASP A 108 3.89 -15.35 3.17
N PHE A 109 5.09 -15.64 2.65
CA PHE A 109 5.35 -16.80 1.79
C PHE A 109 5.71 -18.06 2.61
N SER A 110 5.42 -18.06 3.91
CA SER A 110 5.73 -19.17 4.82
C SER A 110 4.92 -20.44 4.59
N ASP A 111 3.69 -20.29 4.09
CA ASP A 111 2.69 -21.34 4.16
C ASP A 111 2.73 -22.21 2.90
N GLU A 112 2.80 -23.52 3.10
CA GLU A 112 2.83 -24.52 2.03
C GLU A 112 1.52 -24.53 1.23
N ALA A 113 0.43 -24.00 1.80
CA ALA A 113 -0.87 -23.85 1.15
C ALA A 113 -0.99 -22.57 0.29
N GLY A 114 0.01 -21.67 0.31
CA GLY A 114 0.02 -20.44 -0.50
C GLY A 114 0.41 -19.19 0.30
N ALA A 115 0.54 -18.05 -0.39
CA ALA A 115 0.96 -16.81 0.25
C ALA A 115 -0.18 -16.20 1.09
N ARG A 116 0.09 -15.93 2.37
CA ARG A 116 -0.90 -15.31 3.29
C ARG A 116 -0.79 -13.79 3.26
N HIS A 117 -1.91 -13.12 3.02
CA HIS A 117 -1.96 -11.68 2.87
C HIS A 117 -2.48 -11.01 4.16
N HIS A 118 -1.79 -9.96 4.59
CA HIS A 118 -2.13 -9.14 5.75
C HIS A 118 -2.16 -7.67 5.35
N ARG A 119 -3.12 -6.89 5.87
CA ARG A 119 -3.24 -5.46 5.55
C ARG A 119 -3.71 -4.62 6.74
N VAL A 120 -3.21 -3.40 6.84
CA VAL A 120 -3.61 -2.35 7.81
C VAL A 120 -3.53 -0.98 7.13
N ARG A 121 -4.31 -0.01 7.62
CA ARG A 121 -4.52 1.30 6.98
C ARG A 121 -4.36 2.44 7.96
N ALA A 122 -4.07 3.61 7.41
CA ALA A 122 -4.12 4.94 8.02
C ALA A 122 -4.73 5.95 7.05
#